data_AF-A0A2X1WLL1-F1
#
_entry.id   AF-A0A2X1WLL1-F1
#
_cell.length_a   1.000
_cell.length_b   1.000
_cell.length_c   1.000
_cell.angle_alpha   90.00
_cell.angle_beta   90.00
_cell.angle_gamma   90.00
#
_symmetry.space_group_name_H-M   'P 1'
#
loop_
_entity.id
_entity.type
_entity.pdbx_description
1 polymer ?
#
loop_
_entity_poly.entity_id
_entity_poly.type
_entity_poly.pdbx_seq_one_letter_code
_entity_poly.pdbx_strand_id
1 'polypeptide(L)'
;MAPHFTFATAKDVSFDSVKVGGVTVNSAGINAGNTKITNVAAGTDNSDAVNVGQLKTVEANVDKGLNFNADKGGSKTSKLGSTVAIKGADQNIQTEISQDAEGNTNISIALAKDLDIDSVKAGETLLT
;
A
#
# COMPACT_ATOMS: atom_id res chain seq x y z
N MET A 1 43.87 -16.75 -58.03
CA MET A 1 42.95 -17.11 -56.92
C MET A 1 43.17 -16.12 -55.80
N ALA A 2 42.16 -15.36 -55.39
CA ALA A 2 42.29 -14.47 -54.23
C ALA A 2 42.19 -15.30 -52.93
N PRO A 3 43.00 -15.03 -51.90
CA PRO A 3 42.88 -15.73 -50.63
C PRO A 3 41.53 -15.40 -49.97
N HIS A 4 40.83 -16.44 -49.51
CA HIS A 4 39.65 -16.31 -48.67
C HIS A 4 40.08 -16.44 -47.20
N PHE A 5 39.85 -15.39 -46.41
CA PHE A 5 40.00 -15.44 -44.96
C PHE A 5 38.60 -15.54 -44.35
N THR A 6 38.41 -16.51 -43.47
CA THR A 6 37.16 -16.67 -42.71
C THR A 6 37.40 -16.19 -41.29
N PHE A 7 36.66 -15.18 -40.87
CA PHE A 7 36.64 -14.71 -39.50
C PHE A 7 35.35 -15.21 -38.85
N ALA A 8 35.48 -15.93 -37.74
CA ALA A 8 34.36 -16.45 -36.96
C ALA A 8 34.67 -16.31 -35.46
N THR A 9 33.66 -16.03 -34.65
CA THR A 9 33.78 -16.10 -33.20
C THR A 9 33.80 -17.56 -32.75
N ALA A 10 34.46 -17.83 -31.63
CA ALA A 10 34.32 -19.11 -30.94
C ALA A 10 32.86 -19.32 -30.49
N LYS A 11 32.49 -20.57 -30.19
CA LYS A 11 31.15 -20.89 -29.66
C LYS A 11 30.92 -20.23 -28.31
N ASP A 12 31.91 -20.33 -27.43
CA ASP A 12 31.93 -19.68 -26.13
C ASP A 12 32.98 -18.59 -26.13
N VAL A 13 32.59 -17.38 -25.74
CA VAL A 13 33.48 -16.22 -25.64
C VAL A 13 33.27 -15.60 -24.28
N SER A 14 34.37 -15.35 -23.56
CA SER A 14 34.35 -14.60 -22.31
C SER A 14 34.74 -13.16 -22.60
N PHE A 15 33.96 -12.22 -22.06
CA PHE A 15 34.23 -10.79 -22.14
C PHE A 15 34.27 -10.23 -20.72
N ASP A 16 35.23 -9.35 -20.44
CA ASP A 16 35.24 -8.59 -19.19
C ASP A 16 34.04 -7.64 -19.09
N SER A 17 33.59 -7.12 -20.24
CA SER A 17 32.43 -6.23 -20.35
C SER A 17 31.82 -6.30 -21.75
N VAL A 18 30.48 -6.37 -21.81
CA VAL A 18 29.70 -6.26 -23.04
C VAL A 18 28.85 -5.00 -22.97
N LYS A 19 28.90 -4.17 -24.02
CA LYS A 19 28.08 -2.96 -24.14
C LYS A 19 27.25 -3.00 -25.42
N VAL A 20 25.93 -2.86 -25.28
CA VAL A 20 24.97 -2.83 -26.39
C VAL A 20 24.15 -1.55 -26.27
N GLY A 21 24.51 -0.55 -27.07
CA GLY A 21 23.97 0.80 -26.88
C GLY A 21 24.31 1.35 -25.49
N GLY A 22 23.28 1.68 -24.70
CA GLY A 22 23.41 2.12 -23.31
C GLY A 22 23.48 1.00 -22.26
N VAL A 23 23.19 -0.25 -22.65
CA VAL A 23 23.18 -1.41 -21.72
C VAL A 23 24.60 -1.94 -21.54
N THR A 24 24.98 -2.24 -20.31
CA THR A 24 26.28 -2.85 -19.97
C THR A 24 26.10 -4.10 -19.13
N VAL A 25 26.84 -5.17 -19.46
CA VAL A 25 26.93 -6.41 -18.68
C VAL A 25 28.40 -6.67 -18.35
N ASN A 26 28.72 -6.74 -17.06
CA ASN A 26 30.08 -6.98 -16.57
C ASN A 26 30.07 -7.62 -15.17
N SER A 27 31.22 -7.66 -14.49
CA SER A 27 31.36 -8.24 -13.14
C SER A 27 30.50 -7.58 -12.06
N ALA A 28 29.98 -6.37 -12.28
CA ALA A 28 29.05 -5.68 -11.38
C ALA A 28 27.57 -6.05 -11.65
N GLY A 29 27.29 -6.85 -12.67
CA GLY A 29 25.94 -7.28 -13.07
C GLY A 29 25.46 -6.60 -14.35
N ILE A 30 24.16 -6.29 -14.39
CA ILE A 30 23.47 -5.72 -15.56
C ILE A 30 23.06 -4.29 -15.26
N ASN A 31 23.53 -3.34 -16.06
CA ASN A 31 23.04 -1.97 -16.08
C ASN A 31 22.22 -1.74 -17.35
N ALA A 32 20.91 -1.53 -17.21
CA ALA A 32 20.01 -1.30 -18.33
C ALA A 32 20.09 0.12 -18.95
N GLY A 33 20.91 1.01 -18.40
CA GLY A 33 21.12 2.36 -18.94
C GLY A 33 19.83 3.18 -19.04
N ASN A 34 18.99 3.15 -18.00
CA ASN A 34 17.66 3.78 -17.94
C ASN A 34 16.69 3.33 -19.05
N THR A 35 16.91 2.17 -19.66
CA THR A 35 16.02 1.58 -20.65
C THR A 35 14.97 0.70 -19.99
N LYS A 36 13.75 0.65 -20.55
CA LYS A 36 12.71 -0.29 -20.12
C LYS A 36 13.14 -1.73 -20.40
N ILE A 37 13.00 -2.59 -19.41
CA ILE A 37 13.13 -4.04 -19.57
C ILE A 37 11.72 -4.60 -19.78
N THR A 38 11.41 -5.06 -20.99
CA THR A 38 10.10 -5.61 -21.34
C THR A 38 10.12 -7.14 -21.35
N ASN A 39 8.94 -7.77 -21.36
CA ASN A 39 8.77 -9.23 -21.39
C ASN A 39 9.37 -9.97 -20.17
N VAL A 40 9.38 -9.30 -19.00
CA VAL A 40 9.75 -9.93 -17.73
C VAL A 40 8.54 -10.70 -17.20
N ALA A 41 8.64 -12.03 -17.14
CA ALA A 41 7.62 -12.87 -16.51
C ALA A 41 7.44 -12.50 -15.03
N ALA A 42 6.28 -12.83 -14.45
CA ALA A 42 6.09 -12.60 -13.01
C ALA A 42 7.04 -13.50 -12.22
N GLY A 43 7.77 -12.92 -11.27
CA GLY A 43 8.67 -13.67 -10.40
C GLY A 43 7.89 -14.62 -9.48
N THR A 44 8.43 -15.81 -9.27
CA THR A 44 7.85 -16.85 -8.41
C THR A 44 8.73 -17.15 -7.20
N ASP A 45 10.05 -17.08 -7.35
CA ASP A 45 11.02 -17.31 -6.28
C ASP A 45 11.50 -15.98 -5.65
N ASN A 46 12.03 -16.05 -4.43
CA ASN A 46 12.48 -14.87 -3.67
C ASN A 46 13.57 -14.05 -4.36
N SER A 47 14.31 -14.65 -5.30
CA SER A 47 15.39 -13.99 -6.06
C SER A 47 14.96 -13.47 -7.44
N ASP A 48 13.72 -13.70 -7.85
CA ASP A 48 13.23 -13.24 -9.15
C ASP A 48 12.98 -11.73 -9.15
N ALA A 49 13.15 -11.12 -10.31
CA ALA A 49 12.74 -9.73 -10.51
C ALA A 49 11.21 -9.62 -10.50
N VAL A 50 10.68 -8.65 -9.76
CA VAL A 50 9.25 -8.31 -9.81
C VAL A 50 8.93 -7.51 -11.07
N ASN A 51 7.82 -7.83 -11.74
CA ASN A 51 7.35 -7.04 -12.87
C ASN A 51 6.25 -6.04 -12.46
N VAL A 52 5.91 -5.10 -13.36
CA VAL A 52 4.91 -4.04 -13.11
C VAL A 52 3.52 -4.61 -12.83
N GLY A 53 3.18 -5.78 -13.36
CA GLY A 53 1.91 -6.45 -13.08
C GLY A 53 1.76 -6.81 -11.60
N GLN A 54 2.80 -7.38 -11.01
CA GLN A 54 2.83 -7.71 -9.58
C GLN A 54 2.73 -6.45 -8.71
N LEU A 55 3.43 -5.37 -9.09
CA LEU A 55 3.34 -4.07 -8.39
C LEU A 55 1.91 -3.50 -8.42
N LYS A 56 1.23 -3.55 -9.58
CA LYS A 56 -0.17 -3.09 -9.71
C LYS A 56 -1.15 -3.91 -8.86
N THR A 57 -0.90 -5.21 -8.69
CA THR A 57 -1.70 -6.02 -7.77
C THR A 57 -1.56 -5.55 -6.32
N VAL A 58 -0.34 -5.21 -5.90
CA VAL A 58 -0.10 -4.62 -4.58
C VAL A 58 -0.79 -3.26 -4.45
N GLU A 59 -0.63 -2.37 -5.44
CA GLU A 59 -1.28 -1.06 -5.48
C GLU A 59 -2.81 -1.18 -5.36
N ALA A 60 -3.43 -2.08 -6.12
CA ALA A 60 -4.87 -2.32 -6.05
C ALA A 60 -5.33 -2.85 -4.69
N ASN A 61 -4.50 -3.64 -3.99
CA ASN A 61 -4.80 -4.10 -2.64
C ASN A 61 -4.67 -2.97 -1.61
N VAL A 62 -3.67 -2.12 -1.75
CA VAL A 62 -3.48 -0.95 -0.88
C VAL A 62 -4.60 0.08 -1.08
N ASP A 63 -5.12 0.26 -2.29
CA ASP A 63 -6.19 1.22 -2.59
C ASP A 63 -7.57 0.82 -2.02
N LYS A 64 -7.74 -0.44 -1.58
CA LYS A 64 -9.01 -0.90 -0.97
C LYS A 64 -9.33 -0.18 0.35
N GLY A 65 -8.33 0.23 1.12
CA GLY A 65 -8.52 0.88 2.42
C GLY A 65 -9.25 0.03 3.47
N LEU A 66 -9.79 0.70 4.49
CA LEU A 66 -10.62 0.09 5.54
C LEU A 66 -12.10 0.49 5.34
N ASN A 67 -13.01 -0.47 5.46
CA ASN A 67 -14.45 -0.20 5.35
C ASN A 67 -15.10 -0.07 6.73
N PHE A 68 -15.84 1.02 6.94
CA PHE A 68 -16.58 1.32 8.17
C PHE A 68 -18.07 1.43 7.85
N ASN A 69 -18.92 0.83 8.68
CA ASN A 69 -20.37 0.96 8.59
C ASN A 69 -20.95 1.40 9.93
N ALA A 70 -22.14 1.98 9.92
CA ALA A 70 -22.84 2.45 11.11
C ALA A 70 -24.35 2.25 10.96
N ASP A 71 -25.10 2.52 12.02
CA ASP A 71 -26.57 2.39 12.03
C ASP A 71 -27.26 3.25 10.95
N LYS A 72 -26.62 4.34 10.51
CA LYS A 72 -27.09 5.24 9.44
C LYS A 72 -25.93 5.59 8.50
N GLY A 73 -26.25 5.92 7.24
CA GLY A 73 -25.29 6.43 6.26
C GLY A 73 -24.55 5.39 5.40
N GLY A 74 -24.63 4.11 5.78
CA GLY A 74 -24.07 2.98 5.05
C GLY A 74 -22.53 2.92 5.04
N SER A 75 -21.98 1.87 4.43
CA SER A 75 -20.54 1.65 4.38
C SER A 75 -19.77 2.78 3.70
N LYS A 76 -18.68 3.21 4.30
CA LYS A 76 -17.69 4.15 3.76
C LYS A 76 -16.29 3.55 3.82
N THR A 77 -15.46 3.86 2.84
CA THR A 77 -14.07 3.40 2.79
C THR A 77 -13.14 4.54 3.14
N SER A 78 -12.24 4.30 4.09
CA SER A 78 -11.14 5.19 4.43
C SER A 78 -9.87 4.66 3.80
N LYS A 79 -9.34 5.41 2.83
CA LYS A 79 -8.09 5.07 2.13
C LYS A 79 -6.87 5.35 3.02
N LEU A 80 -5.74 4.73 2.68
CA LEU A 80 -4.46 5.06 3.33
C LEU A 80 -4.20 6.58 3.24
N GLY A 81 -3.71 7.14 4.34
CA GLY A 81 -3.43 8.58 4.46
C GLY A 81 -4.64 9.46 4.74
N SER A 82 -5.87 8.93 4.70
CA SER A 82 -7.07 9.67 5.14
C SER A 82 -7.23 9.64 6.66
N THR A 83 -7.98 10.61 7.21
CA THR A 83 -8.34 10.64 8.64
C THR A 83 -9.76 10.11 8.85
N VAL A 84 -9.93 9.21 9.82
CA VAL A 84 -11.26 8.80 10.33
C VAL A 84 -11.54 9.61 11.59
N ALA A 85 -12.54 10.49 11.53
CA ALA A 85 -12.96 11.25 12.70
C ALA A 85 -14.00 10.45 13.51
N ILE A 86 -13.76 10.29 14.82
CA ILE A 86 -14.74 9.72 15.76
C ILE A 86 -15.33 10.87 16.56
N LYS A 87 -16.65 11.09 16.40
CA LYS A 87 -17.37 12.21 16.99
C LYS A 87 -18.62 11.72 17.71
N GLY A 88 -18.95 12.35 18.82
CA GLY A 88 -20.29 12.26 19.38
C GLY A 88 -21.33 12.81 18.42
N ALA A 89 -22.56 12.32 18.53
CA ALA A 89 -23.70 12.88 17.78
C ALA A 89 -23.98 14.33 18.20
N ASP A 90 -23.73 14.63 19.49
CA ASP A 90 -23.93 15.92 20.15
C ASP A 90 -23.05 15.97 21.42
N GLN A 91 -23.27 16.97 22.28
CA GLN A 91 -22.53 17.17 23.53
C GLN A 91 -22.71 16.05 24.56
N ASN A 92 -23.75 15.23 24.45
CA ASN A 92 -24.02 14.13 25.38
C ASN A 92 -23.04 12.96 25.18
N ILE A 93 -22.37 12.88 24.03
CA ILE A 93 -21.36 11.85 23.73
C ILE A 93 -20.00 12.52 23.55
N GLN A 94 -19.09 12.27 24.49
CA GLN A 94 -17.73 12.79 24.43
C GLN A 94 -16.78 11.74 23.85
N THR A 95 -15.89 12.17 22.96
CA THR A 95 -14.85 11.33 22.35
C THR A 95 -13.48 11.94 22.63
N GLU A 96 -12.53 11.13 23.06
CA GLU A 96 -11.16 11.55 23.34
C GLU A 96 -10.18 10.56 22.70
N ILE A 97 -9.12 11.09 22.09
CA ILE A 97 -8.04 10.29 21.52
C ILE A 97 -6.77 10.54 22.34
N SER A 98 -6.11 9.45 22.73
CA SER A 98 -4.79 9.48 23.32
C SER A 98 -3.91 8.41 22.67
N GLN A 99 -2.61 8.53 22.84
CA GLN A 99 -1.64 7.55 22.36
C GLN A 99 -0.68 7.25 23.51
N ASP A 100 -0.40 5.98 23.74
CA ASP A 100 0.58 5.56 24.74
C ASP A 100 2.02 5.70 24.23
N ALA A 101 3.00 5.36 25.07
CA ALA A 101 4.42 5.47 24.73
C ALA A 101 4.85 4.43 23.67
N GLU A 102 4.10 3.34 23.51
CA GLU A 102 4.31 2.28 22.52
C GLU A 102 3.69 2.60 21.16
N GLY A 103 2.92 3.69 21.08
CA GLY A 103 2.28 4.16 19.84
C GLY A 103 0.88 3.57 19.61
N ASN A 104 0.29 2.86 20.56
CA ASN A 104 -1.10 2.39 20.44
C ASN A 104 -2.07 3.55 20.65
N THR A 105 -3.02 3.67 19.74
CA THR A 105 -4.09 4.66 19.83
C THR A 105 -5.21 4.15 20.73
N ASN A 106 -5.57 4.94 21.74
CA ASN A 106 -6.74 4.72 22.58
C ASN A 106 -7.82 5.74 22.20
N ILE A 107 -9.03 5.25 21.94
CA ILE A 107 -10.20 6.09 21.66
C ILE A 107 -11.21 5.83 22.78
N SER A 108 -11.43 6.84 23.62
CA SER A 108 -12.44 6.79 24.68
C SER A 108 -13.73 7.40 24.15
N ILE A 109 -14.85 6.70 24.39
CA ILE A 109 -16.20 7.18 24.09
C ILE A 109 -17.00 7.07 25.38
N ALA A 110 -17.56 8.18 25.85
CA ALA A 110 -18.29 8.24 27.10
C ALA A 110 -19.51 9.16 27.01
N LEU A 111 -20.49 8.92 27.88
CA LEU A 111 -21.54 9.90 28.13
C LEU A 111 -20.96 11.12 28.84
N ALA A 112 -21.50 12.30 28.55
CA ALA A 112 -21.27 13.47 29.37
C ALA A 112 -21.83 13.27 30.78
N LYS A 113 -21.26 14.00 31.76
CA LYS A 113 -21.71 13.92 33.15
C LYS A 113 -23.14 14.44 33.32
N ASP A 114 -23.42 15.54 32.63
CA ASP A 114 -24.73 16.15 32.54
C ASP A 114 -25.25 15.90 31.12
N LEU A 115 -26.49 15.40 31.03
CA LEU A 115 -27.14 15.10 29.75
C LEU A 115 -28.20 16.16 29.47
N ASP A 116 -28.12 16.75 28.29
CA ASP A 116 -29.14 17.65 27.74
C ASP A 116 -30.09 16.82 26.88
N ILE A 117 -31.20 16.39 27.49
CA ILE A 117 -32.17 15.47 26.90
C ILE A 117 -33.58 15.89 27.32
N ASP A 118 -34.54 15.70 26.42
CA ASP A 118 -35.92 16.14 26.65
C ASP A 118 -36.69 15.27 27.66
N SER A 119 -36.34 13.98 27.77
CA SER A 119 -37.01 13.08 28.69
C SER A 119 -36.20 11.82 28.97
N VAL A 120 -36.51 11.20 30.12
CA VAL A 120 -36.04 9.88 30.49
C VAL A 120 -37.24 8.97 30.71
N LYS A 121 -37.30 7.87 29.97
CA LYS A 121 -38.28 6.80 30.20
C LYS A 121 -37.63 5.65 30.97
N ALA A 122 -38.06 5.44 32.21
CA ALA A 122 -37.62 4.34 33.06
C ALA A 122 -38.80 3.39 33.32
N GLY A 123 -38.94 2.38 32.46
CA GLY A 123 -40.12 1.50 32.48
C GLY A 123 -41.39 2.26 32.06
N GLU A 124 -42.38 2.33 32.96
CA GLU A 124 -43.63 3.07 32.75
C GLU A 124 -43.53 4.55 33.16
N THR A 125 -42.52 4.92 33.97
CA THR A 125 -42.32 6.30 34.40
C THR A 125 -41.63 7.12 33.32
N LEU A 126 -42.19 8.28 33.00
CA LEU A 126 -41.60 9.29 32.12
C LEU A 126 -41.23 10.51 32.96
N LEU A 127 -39.93 10.83 33.03
CA LEU A 127 -39.43 12.10 33.52
C LEU A 127 -39.29 13.03 32.32
N THR A 128 -39.96 14.17 32.37
CA THR A 128 -39.94 15.23 31.36
C THR A 128 -39.32 16.49 31.93
#